data_AF-A0A7X8RLI2-F1
#
_entry.id   AF-A0A7X8RLI2-F1
#
_cell.length_a   1.000
_cell.length_b   1.000
_cell.length_c   1.000
_cell.angle_alpha   90.00
_cell.angle_beta   90.00
_cell.angle_gamma   90.00
#
_symmetry.space_group_name_H-M   'P 1'
#
loop_
_entity.id
_entity.type
_entity.pdbx_description
1 polymer ?
#
loop_
_entity_poly.entity_id
_entity_poly.type
_entity_poly.pdbx_seq_one_letter_code
_entity_poly.pdbx_strand_id
1 'polypeptide(L)'
;MRKLLGLFLITMVCVGTILYFTSTPENAVVQPKNEMEKELLDTAEKTFRFFEDYTDLETGLTMDRVDFEQDETKAEHTSPTNIAMYMLGMVSGVELGFIPKNEAEKKLEKTLRTLNEMDTWNGLYYNWYYTKDGKQKKDWGQFISSVDNGWLTAGLIVTGQYFEDLKGLTDPLVEQMDYSTLYDPSVGHLHGGYDKEQESLTSHHYGMLYTEPRVASYLAIGKGDVPEEHWWKLYRTFPPEFDWQSQTPSGEMKEYNGVSVFQGVYEYENIKFVPSWGGSMFEALMPSLVMKENELGVDALGLNNLQHVKGQIRYAEVNELEAWGFSPAAIRNNYGEFGAPVLGTEGYEDKATVTPHASFLALEHAPEEVYDNLKKLQDMGAYGEDYGYYDTVNLGTGEIAHTYLSLDQGMILASITNYLKKGVIRDYFHQDSIGKKPEHLLEVEDFGIRE
;
A
#
# COMPACT_ATOMS: atom_id res chain seq x y z
N MET A 1 -7.70 -83.07 -34.14
CA MET A 1 -6.95 -81.93 -34.71
C MET A 1 -7.90 -80.74 -34.83
N ARG A 2 -7.50 -79.58 -34.26
CA ARG A 2 -8.00 -78.20 -34.48
C ARG A 2 -9.47 -77.93 -34.12
N LYS A 3 -9.74 -77.22 -33.01
CA LYS A 3 -9.88 -75.75 -32.88
C LYS A 3 -10.88 -75.15 -33.88
N LEU A 4 -12.01 -74.63 -33.39
CA LEU A 4 -12.30 -73.20 -33.51
C LEU A 4 -13.26 -72.73 -32.40
N LEU A 5 -12.84 -71.67 -31.74
CA LEU A 5 -13.48 -70.91 -30.67
C LEU A 5 -14.40 -69.86 -31.32
N GLY A 6 -15.55 -69.59 -30.70
CA GLY A 6 -16.35 -68.39 -30.94
C GLY A 6 -17.24 -68.16 -29.73
N LEU A 7 -16.74 -67.43 -28.72
CA LEU A 7 -17.50 -67.10 -27.52
C LEU A 7 -17.74 -65.59 -27.47
N PHE A 8 -19.01 -65.23 -27.28
CA PHE A 8 -19.57 -63.90 -27.11
C PHE A 8 -18.88 -63.12 -25.99
N LEU A 9 -18.51 -61.87 -26.25
CA LEU A 9 -18.08 -60.90 -25.25
C LEU A 9 -19.29 -60.03 -24.85
N ILE A 10 -19.76 -60.18 -23.61
CA ILE A 10 -20.73 -59.28 -22.98
C ILE A 10 -19.94 -58.12 -22.39
N THR A 11 -20.17 -56.90 -22.87
CA THR A 11 -19.59 -55.67 -22.30
C THR A 11 -20.56 -55.11 -21.27
N MET A 12 -20.14 -55.13 -20.01
CA MET A 12 -20.84 -54.56 -18.87
C MET A 12 -20.44 -53.08 -18.74
N VAL A 13 -21.39 -52.17 -18.92
CA VAL A 13 -21.18 -50.72 -18.74
C VAL A 13 -21.32 -50.41 -17.26
N CYS A 14 -20.19 -50.16 -16.59
CA CYS A 14 -20.18 -49.53 -15.27
C CYS A 14 -20.35 -48.02 -15.44
N VAL A 15 -21.49 -47.49 -15.00
CA VAL A 15 -21.69 -46.03 -14.81
C VAL A 15 -21.00 -45.67 -13.50
N GLY A 16 -19.79 -45.09 -13.60
CA GLY A 16 -19.10 -44.47 -12.47
C GLY A 16 -19.60 -43.05 -12.29
N THR A 17 -20.36 -42.80 -11.22
CA THR A 17 -20.68 -41.47 -10.74
C THR A 17 -19.39 -40.83 -10.22
N ILE A 18 -18.80 -39.93 -11.01
CA ILE A 18 -17.72 -39.06 -10.55
C ILE A 18 -18.38 -37.97 -9.70
N LEU A 19 -18.34 -38.14 -8.39
CA LEU A 19 -18.53 -37.05 -7.44
C LEU A 19 -17.34 -36.10 -7.60
N TYR A 20 -17.54 -34.99 -8.32
CA TYR A 20 -16.65 -33.84 -8.23
C TYR A 20 -16.84 -33.23 -6.84
N PHE A 21 -16.01 -33.66 -5.88
CA PHE A 21 -15.69 -32.80 -4.76
C PHE A 21 -14.90 -31.63 -5.34
N THR A 22 -15.55 -30.47 -5.45
CA THR A 22 -14.84 -29.20 -5.54
C THR A 22 -14.24 -28.94 -4.16
N SER A 23 -13.13 -29.62 -3.84
CA SER A 23 -12.22 -29.09 -2.83
C SER A 23 -11.69 -27.80 -3.43
N THR A 24 -12.19 -26.66 -2.95
CA THR A 24 -11.44 -25.41 -3.02
C THR A 24 -10.00 -25.74 -2.64
N PRO A 25 -9.00 -25.40 -3.47
CA PRO A 25 -7.62 -25.65 -3.09
C PRO A 25 -7.42 -25.00 -1.73
N GLU A 26 -7.20 -25.82 -0.72
CA GLU A 26 -6.71 -25.39 0.57
C GLU A 26 -5.43 -24.61 0.24
N ASN A 27 -5.41 -23.29 0.49
CA ASN A 27 -4.28 -22.44 0.13
C ASN A 27 -3.00 -23.12 0.62
N ALA A 28 -2.15 -23.54 -0.32
CA ALA A 28 -0.96 -24.28 0.02
C ALA A 28 -0.08 -23.39 0.91
N VAL A 29 0.14 -23.84 2.16
CA VAL A 29 1.00 -23.16 3.14
C VAL A 29 2.32 -22.77 2.47
N VAL A 30 2.69 -21.50 2.56
CA VAL A 30 3.92 -20.99 1.96
C VAL A 30 5.11 -21.76 2.52
N GLN A 31 5.88 -22.40 1.64
CA GLN A 31 7.11 -23.11 2.02
C GLN A 31 8.30 -22.20 1.71
N PRO A 32 9.00 -21.66 2.72
CA PRO A 32 10.13 -20.78 2.49
C PRO A 32 11.27 -21.53 1.79
N LYS A 33 11.89 -20.90 0.79
CA LYS A 33 12.96 -21.50 -0.03
C LYS A 33 14.35 -21.36 0.59
N ASN A 34 14.55 -20.38 1.46
CA ASN A 34 15.82 -20.06 2.11
C ASN A 34 15.59 -19.43 3.49
N GLU A 35 16.67 -19.10 4.22
CA GLU A 35 16.58 -18.52 5.56
C GLU A 35 15.90 -17.13 5.54
N MET A 36 16.16 -16.31 4.51
CA MET A 36 15.51 -15.00 4.35
C MET A 36 13.99 -15.13 4.24
N GLU A 37 13.47 -15.97 3.34
CA GLU A 37 12.02 -16.18 3.20
C GLU A 37 11.40 -16.75 4.49
N LYS A 38 12.15 -17.54 5.26
CA LYS A 38 11.71 -18.05 6.56
C LYS A 38 11.64 -16.94 7.61
N GLU A 39 12.67 -16.11 7.75
CA GLU A 39 12.68 -14.97 8.67
C GLU A 39 11.62 -13.91 8.30
N LEU A 40 11.36 -13.71 7.00
CA LEU A 40 10.26 -12.88 6.51
C LEU A 40 8.89 -13.46 6.92
N LEU A 41 8.70 -14.78 6.78
CA LEU A 41 7.45 -15.44 7.18
C LEU A 41 7.24 -15.36 8.70
N ASP A 42 8.29 -15.60 9.49
CA ASP A 42 8.25 -15.47 10.96
C ASP A 42 7.93 -14.03 11.39
N THR A 43 8.51 -13.04 10.69
CA THR A 43 8.21 -11.62 10.92
C THR A 43 6.76 -11.31 10.58
N ALA A 44 6.27 -11.78 9.43
CA ALA A 44 4.89 -11.55 9.02
C ALA A 44 3.88 -12.19 9.99
N GLU A 45 4.16 -13.38 10.53
CA GLU A 45 3.29 -13.99 11.53
C GLU A 45 3.19 -13.12 12.79
N LYS A 46 4.31 -12.59 13.29
CA LYS A 46 4.30 -11.65 14.42
C LYS A 46 3.57 -10.35 14.09
N THR A 47 3.88 -9.75 12.95
CA THR A 47 3.22 -8.52 12.47
C THR A 47 1.71 -8.72 12.35
N PHE A 48 1.23 -9.90 11.94
CA PHE A 48 -0.19 -10.22 11.87
C PHE A 48 -0.87 -10.23 13.24
N ARG A 49 -0.20 -10.70 14.30
CA ARG A 49 -0.74 -10.71 15.67
C ARG A 49 -1.11 -9.32 16.17
N PHE A 50 -0.46 -8.26 15.67
CA PHE A 50 -0.86 -6.87 15.98
C PHE A 50 -2.34 -6.64 15.65
N PHE A 51 -2.79 -7.10 14.48
CA PHE A 51 -4.19 -6.96 14.07
C PHE A 51 -5.14 -7.88 14.84
N GLU A 52 -4.65 -9.00 15.37
CA GLU A 52 -5.45 -9.87 16.24
C GLU A 52 -5.70 -9.22 17.60
N ASP A 53 -4.68 -8.58 18.17
CA ASP A 53 -4.71 -8.03 19.53
C ASP A 53 -5.24 -6.59 19.61
N TYR A 54 -5.07 -5.81 18.53
CA TYR A 54 -5.40 -4.38 18.48
C TYR A 54 -6.51 -4.01 17.50
N THR A 55 -7.39 -4.97 17.21
CA THR A 55 -8.67 -4.73 16.51
C THR A 55 -9.83 -4.89 17.48
N ASP A 56 -10.68 -3.88 17.57
CA ASP A 56 -11.85 -3.94 18.43
C ASP A 56 -12.78 -5.10 18.03
N LEU A 57 -13.11 -5.96 18.98
CA LEU A 57 -13.85 -7.19 18.71
C LEU A 57 -15.31 -6.95 18.37
N GLU A 58 -15.90 -5.80 18.72
CA GLU A 58 -17.32 -5.52 18.46
C GLU A 58 -17.49 -4.81 17.12
N THR A 59 -16.63 -3.85 16.80
CA THR A 59 -16.71 -3.06 15.57
C THR A 59 -15.83 -3.61 14.43
N GLY A 60 -14.78 -4.37 14.74
CA GLY A 60 -13.78 -4.79 13.74
C GLY A 60 -12.87 -3.64 13.29
N LEU A 61 -12.79 -2.54 14.04
CA LEU A 61 -11.92 -1.41 13.71
C LEU A 61 -10.55 -1.55 14.40
N THR A 62 -9.48 -1.56 13.61
CA THR A 62 -8.10 -1.59 14.11
C THR A 62 -7.69 -0.25 14.73
N MET A 63 -6.95 -0.28 15.82
CA MET A 63 -6.40 0.92 16.47
C MET A 63 -5.30 1.55 15.60
N ASP A 64 -5.13 2.86 15.70
CA ASP A 64 -4.13 3.61 14.92
C ASP A 64 -2.70 3.26 15.31
N ARG A 65 -2.41 3.32 16.62
CA ARG A 65 -1.08 3.07 17.19
C ARG A 65 -1.14 2.45 18.57
N VAL A 66 -0.07 1.75 18.91
CA VAL A 66 0.18 1.24 20.27
C VAL A 66 1.62 1.55 20.67
N ASP A 67 1.78 2.15 21.85
CA ASP A 67 3.06 2.58 22.39
C ASP A 67 3.48 1.74 23.60
N PHE A 68 4.76 1.34 23.64
CA PHE A 68 5.39 0.49 24.66
C PHE A 68 6.59 1.16 25.37
N GLU A 69 6.70 2.49 25.32
CA GLU A 69 7.81 3.23 25.92
C GLU A 69 7.91 3.11 27.45
N GLN A 70 6.76 2.96 28.12
CA GLN A 70 6.69 2.72 29.58
C GLN A 70 5.62 1.67 29.87
N ASP A 71 4.36 2.08 29.75
CA ASP A 71 3.18 1.23 29.83
C ASP A 71 2.49 1.21 28.46
N GLU A 72 1.81 0.10 28.17
CA GLU A 72 1.02 -0.06 26.95
C GLU A 72 -0.05 1.03 26.85
N THR A 73 0.08 1.90 25.84
CA THR A 73 -0.88 2.96 25.55
C THR A 73 -1.49 2.72 24.17
N LYS A 74 -2.82 2.74 24.10
CA LYS A 74 -3.59 2.44 22.89
C LYS A 74 -4.25 3.70 22.35
N ALA A 75 -4.05 3.98 21.07
CA ALA A 75 -4.86 4.95 20.37
C ALA A 75 -6.20 4.30 19.97
N GLU A 76 -7.23 4.49 20.80
CA GLU A 76 -8.59 3.96 20.58
C GLU A 76 -9.37 4.69 19.47
N HIS A 77 -8.70 4.99 18.36
CA HIS A 77 -9.24 5.58 17.15
C HIS A 77 -8.55 5.01 15.91
N THR A 78 -9.15 5.20 14.75
CA THR A 78 -8.69 4.65 13.47
C THR A 78 -8.92 5.65 12.34
N SER A 79 -8.31 5.37 11.20
CA SER A 79 -8.43 6.12 9.95
C SER A 79 -8.87 5.21 8.80
N PRO A 80 -9.40 5.76 7.69
CA PRO A 80 -9.73 4.97 6.51
C PRO A 80 -8.53 4.16 5.98
N THR A 81 -7.31 4.72 6.02
CA THR A 81 -6.09 4.01 5.63
C THR A 81 -5.76 2.86 6.57
N ASN A 82 -5.89 3.03 7.89
CA ASN A 82 -5.64 1.94 8.85
C ASN A 82 -6.64 0.79 8.66
N ILE A 83 -7.91 1.11 8.38
CA ILE A 83 -8.93 0.12 8.05
C ILE A 83 -8.55 -0.64 6.76
N ALA A 84 -8.04 0.07 5.74
CA ALA A 84 -7.54 -0.55 4.52
C ALA A 84 -6.34 -1.48 4.80
N MET A 85 -5.40 -1.05 5.63
CA MET A 85 -4.24 -1.84 6.01
C MET A 85 -4.62 -3.09 6.79
N TYR A 86 -5.62 -3.02 7.67
CA TYR A 86 -6.23 -4.19 8.30
C TYR A 86 -6.85 -5.15 7.27
N MET A 87 -7.57 -4.64 6.28
CA MET A 87 -8.15 -5.44 5.20
C MET A 87 -7.07 -6.19 4.40
N LEU A 88 -6.02 -5.48 3.97
CA LEU A 88 -4.87 -6.09 3.28
C LEU A 88 -4.13 -7.07 4.18
N GLY A 89 -4.01 -6.77 5.47
CA GLY A 89 -3.42 -7.64 6.49
C GLY A 89 -4.21 -8.94 6.69
N MET A 90 -5.54 -8.89 6.67
CA MET A 90 -6.40 -10.09 6.73
C MET A 90 -6.28 -10.96 5.48
N VAL A 91 -6.25 -10.37 4.29
CA VAL A 91 -5.99 -11.13 3.04
C VAL A 91 -4.59 -11.75 3.08
N SER A 92 -3.58 -11.00 3.54
CA SER A 92 -2.21 -11.48 3.75
C SER A 92 -2.16 -12.65 4.73
N GLY A 93 -2.86 -12.55 5.87
CA GLY A 93 -2.96 -13.62 6.87
C GLY A 93 -3.54 -14.91 6.31
N VAL A 94 -4.54 -14.85 5.43
CA VAL A 94 -5.09 -16.04 4.76
C VAL A 94 -4.13 -16.57 3.69
N GLU A 95 -3.51 -15.69 2.90
CA GLU A 95 -2.57 -16.08 1.84
C GLU A 95 -1.29 -16.73 2.36
N LEU A 96 -0.83 -16.31 3.54
CA LEU A 96 0.35 -16.84 4.24
C LEU A 96 0.01 -18.01 5.18
N GLY A 97 -1.26 -18.20 5.52
CA GLY A 97 -1.75 -19.34 6.32
C GLY A 97 -1.77 -19.12 7.83
N PHE A 98 -1.81 -17.86 8.28
CA PHE A 98 -1.88 -17.47 9.70
C PHE A 98 -3.29 -17.54 10.28
N ILE A 99 -4.31 -17.32 9.45
CA ILE A 99 -5.72 -17.37 9.84
C ILE A 99 -6.54 -18.15 8.81
N PRO A 100 -7.48 -19.02 9.23
CA PRO A 100 -8.40 -19.68 8.31
C PRO A 100 -9.28 -18.68 7.54
N LYS A 101 -9.50 -18.93 6.24
CA LYS A 101 -10.29 -18.04 5.37
C LYS A 101 -11.65 -17.66 5.96
N ASN A 102 -12.38 -18.64 6.50
CA ASN A 102 -13.71 -18.44 7.08
C ASN A 102 -13.71 -17.64 8.39
N GLU A 103 -12.57 -17.57 9.10
CA GLU A 103 -12.43 -16.75 10.28
C GLU A 103 -12.13 -15.29 9.89
N ALA A 104 -11.20 -15.09 8.96
CA ALA A 104 -10.90 -13.76 8.40
C ALA A 104 -12.15 -13.13 7.78
N GLU A 105 -12.93 -13.91 7.02
CA GLU A 105 -14.19 -13.46 6.41
C GLU A 105 -15.18 -12.92 7.45
N LYS A 106 -15.36 -13.61 8.58
CA LYS A 106 -16.25 -13.15 9.66
C LYS A 106 -15.76 -11.87 10.34
N LYS A 107 -14.44 -11.75 10.53
CA LYS A 107 -13.83 -10.54 11.10
C LYS A 107 -14.03 -9.35 10.15
N LEU A 108 -13.80 -9.55 8.86
CA LEU A 108 -14.02 -8.52 7.83
C LEU A 108 -15.49 -8.18 7.64
N GLU A 109 -16.40 -9.15 7.67
CA GLU A 109 -17.85 -8.89 7.62
C GLU A 109 -18.27 -7.91 8.72
N LYS A 110 -17.73 -8.08 9.94
CA LYS A 110 -17.97 -7.17 11.06
C LYS A 110 -17.45 -5.76 10.76
N THR A 111 -16.20 -5.62 10.30
CA THR A 111 -15.64 -4.32 9.89
C THR A 111 -16.49 -3.64 8.81
N LEU A 112 -16.93 -4.38 7.79
CA LEU A 112 -17.74 -3.86 6.68
C LEU A 112 -19.13 -3.41 7.14
N ARG A 113 -19.75 -4.14 8.08
CA ARG A 113 -21.03 -3.74 8.68
C ARG A 113 -20.89 -2.45 9.49
N THR A 114 -19.81 -2.31 10.25
CA THR A 114 -19.49 -1.05 10.95
C THR A 114 -19.29 0.09 9.96
N LEU A 115 -18.48 -0.10 8.91
CA LEU A 115 -18.26 0.91 7.86
C LEU A 115 -19.56 1.40 7.23
N ASN A 116 -20.54 0.51 7.05
CA ASN A 116 -21.85 0.87 6.51
C ASN A 116 -22.70 1.74 7.46
N GLU A 117 -22.41 1.74 8.76
CA GLU A 117 -23.11 2.54 9.77
C GLU A 117 -22.38 3.85 10.13
N MET A 118 -21.10 3.98 9.77
CA MET A 118 -20.27 5.15 10.08
C MET A 118 -20.72 6.39 9.28
N ASP A 119 -20.60 7.55 9.91
CA ASP A 119 -20.90 8.84 9.26
C ASP A 119 -19.93 9.09 8.09
N THR A 120 -20.43 9.55 6.95
CA THR A 120 -19.64 9.90 5.76
C THR A 120 -20.02 11.28 5.21
N TRP A 121 -19.22 11.79 4.29
CA TRP A 121 -19.50 12.96 3.46
C TRP A 121 -19.42 12.53 1.99
N ASN A 122 -20.55 12.55 1.28
CA ASN A 122 -20.65 12.04 -0.10
C ASN A 122 -20.08 10.61 -0.27
N GLY A 123 -20.36 9.74 0.71
CA GLY A 123 -19.85 8.38 0.76
C GLY A 123 -18.38 8.25 1.17
N LEU A 124 -17.61 9.35 1.18
CA LEU A 124 -16.23 9.39 1.66
C LEU A 124 -16.18 9.52 3.18
N TYR A 125 -15.23 8.83 3.80
CA TYR A 125 -15.04 8.74 5.22
C TYR A 125 -14.19 9.90 5.76
N TYR A 126 -14.48 10.33 6.98
CA TYR A 126 -13.66 11.26 7.73
C TYR A 126 -12.32 10.62 8.12
N ASN A 127 -11.31 11.43 8.41
CA ASN A 127 -9.99 10.92 8.77
C ASN A 127 -9.95 10.12 10.07
N TRP A 128 -10.86 10.38 11.01
CA TRP A 128 -10.77 9.81 12.35
C TRP A 128 -12.12 9.35 12.91
N TYR A 129 -12.13 8.12 13.43
CA TYR A 129 -13.26 7.52 14.14
C TYR A 129 -12.80 6.79 15.40
N TYR A 130 -13.62 6.75 16.44
CA TYR A 130 -13.35 5.92 17.60
C TYR A 130 -13.54 4.45 17.27
N THR A 131 -12.56 3.61 17.63
CA THR A 131 -12.61 2.17 17.31
C THR A 131 -13.75 1.46 18.04
N LYS A 132 -14.07 1.91 19.26
CA LYS A 132 -15.07 1.26 20.13
C LYS A 132 -16.51 1.29 19.60
N ASP A 133 -16.87 2.31 18.83
CA ASP A 133 -18.27 2.49 18.38
C ASP A 133 -18.42 3.07 16.98
N GLY A 134 -17.33 3.28 16.24
CA GLY A 134 -17.37 3.82 14.88
C GLY A 134 -17.85 5.27 14.79
N LYS A 135 -18.02 5.98 15.92
CA LYS A 135 -18.41 7.40 15.87
C LYS A 135 -17.27 8.26 15.37
N GLN A 136 -17.61 9.25 14.57
CA GLN A 136 -16.66 10.26 14.11
C GLN A 136 -15.96 10.95 15.30
N LYS A 137 -14.63 11.01 15.23
CA LYS A 137 -13.80 11.73 16.19
C LYS A 137 -13.70 13.20 15.77
N LYS A 138 -14.36 14.10 16.50
CA LYS A 138 -14.54 15.52 16.11
C LYS A 138 -13.58 16.50 16.77
N ASP A 139 -12.88 16.07 17.82
CA ASP A 139 -11.97 16.90 18.61
C ASP A 139 -10.69 17.26 17.85
N TRP A 140 -10.38 16.60 16.73
CA TRP A 140 -9.22 16.86 15.87
C TRP A 140 -9.61 17.42 14.48
N GLY A 141 -10.81 17.99 14.39
CA GLY A 141 -11.38 18.46 13.13
C GLY A 141 -12.13 17.37 12.38
N GLN A 142 -12.82 17.79 11.31
CA GLN A 142 -13.68 16.93 10.51
C GLN A 142 -13.21 16.97 9.05
N PHE A 143 -12.03 16.41 8.81
CA PHE A 143 -11.41 16.37 7.50
C PHE A 143 -11.77 15.09 6.74
N ILE A 144 -11.94 15.21 5.43
CA ILE A 144 -12.13 14.10 4.49
C ILE A 144 -10.96 14.13 3.51
N SER A 145 -9.98 13.27 3.73
CA SER A 145 -8.78 13.13 2.93
C SER A 145 -9.03 12.35 1.65
N SER A 146 -8.57 12.89 0.51
CA SER A 146 -8.61 12.18 -0.78
C SER A 146 -7.78 10.89 -0.74
N VAL A 147 -6.61 10.93 -0.09
CA VAL A 147 -5.67 9.81 -0.05
C VAL A 147 -6.13 8.70 0.88
N ASP A 148 -6.64 9.04 2.07
CA ASP A 148 -7.10 8.02 3.02
C ASP A 148 -8.29 7.24 2.47
N ASN A 149 -9.22 7.95 1.84
CA ASN A 149 -10.33 7.33 1.16
C ASN A 149 -9.87 6.50 -0.03
N GLY A 150 -8.85 6.96 -0.77
CA GLY A 150 -8.24 6.18 -1.84
C GLY A 150 -7.75 4.81 -1.35
N TRP A 151 -7.04 4.78 -0.23
CA TRP A 151 -6.59 3.53 0.39
C TRP A 151 -7.73 2.66 0.88
N LEU A 152 -8.75 3.24 1.51
CA LEU A 152 -9.94 2.48 1.91
C LEU A 152 -10.64 1.83 0.71
N THR A 153 -10.81 2.55 -0.40
CA THR A 153 -11.36 1.99 -1.64
C THR A 153 -10.51 0.83 -2.16
N ALA A 154 -9.18 0.97 -2.16
CA ALA A 154 -8.28 -0.12 -2.58
C ALA A 154 -8.41 -1.36 -1.67
N GLY A 155 -8.46 -1.17 -0.35
CA GLY A 155 -8.67 -2.25 0.63
C GLY A 155 -10.02 -2.96 0.46
N LEU A 156 -11.09 -2.20 0.20
CA LEU A 156 -12.42 -2.74 -0.09
C LEU A 156 -12.42 -3.58 -1.38
N ILE A 157 -11.79 -3.09 -2.45
CA ILE A 157 -11.67 -3.81 -3.73
C ILE A 157 -10.91 -5.13 -3.52
N VAL A 158 -9.73 -5.10 -2.90
CA VAL A 158 -8.94 -6.31 -2.65
C VAL A 158 -9.73 -7.31 -1.79
N THR A 159 -10.41 -6.83 -0.75
CA THR A 159 -11.25 -7.65 0.13
C THR A 159 -12.38 -8.32 -0.64
N GLY A 160 -13.15 -7.57 -1.42
CA GLY A 160 -14.26 -8.10 -2.21
C GLY A 160 -13.80 -9.09 -3.28
N GLN A 161 -12.66 -8.83 -3.92
CA GLN A 161 -12.11 -9.75 -4.92
C GLN A 161 -11.60 -11.06 -4.29
N TYR A 162 -11.07 -11.02 -3.06
CA TYR A 162 -10.60 -12.22 -2.36
C TYR A 162 -11.72 -13.05 -1.70
N PHE A 163 -12.62 -12.35 -1.01
CA PHE A 163 -13.76 -12.91 -0.27
C PHE A 163 -15.03 -12.62 -1.07
N GLU A 164 -15.32 -13.47 -2.06
CA GLU A 164 -16.48 -13.30 -2.96
C GLU A 164 -17.81 -13.13 -2.20
N ASP A 165 -17.97 -13.81 -1.06
CA ASP A 165 -19.16 -13.71 -0.20
C ASP A 165 -19.33 -12.33 0.46
N LEU A 166 -18.25 -11.53 0.54
CA LEU A 166 -18.29 -10.16 1.07
C LEU A 166 -18.56 -9.09 0.00
N LYS A 167 -18.61 -9.45 -1.30
CA LYS A 167 -18.87 -8.47 -2.38
C LYS A 167 -20.17 -7.70 -2.20
N GLY A 168 -21.20 -8.35 -1.66
CA GLY A 168 -22.47 -7.70 -1.34
C GLY A 168 -22.37 -6.59 -0.28
N LEU A 169 -21.28 -6.51 0.47
CA LEU A 169 -20.96 -5.43 1.40
C LEU A 169 -19.90 -4.48 0.85
N THR A 170 -18.86 -4.98 0.16
CA THR A 170 -17.77 -4.11 -0.35
C THR A 170 -18.21 -3.27 -1.55
N ASP A 171 -18.92 -3.85 -2.51
CA ASP A 171 -19.23 -3.18 -3.78
C ASP A 171 -20.11 -1.94 -3.55
N PRO A 172 -21.19 -1.99 -2.73
CA PRO A 172 -21.97 -0.78 -2.43
C PRO A 172 -21.16 0.32 -1.72
N LEU A 173 -20.21 -0.05 -0.85
CA LEU A 173 -19.32 0.91 -0.19
C LEU A 173 -18.37 1.57 -1.19
N VAL A 174 -17.82 0.81 -2.12
CA VAL A 174 -16.97 1.35 -3.20
C VAL A 174 -17.79 2.24 -4.14
N GLU A 175 -19.00 1.83 -4.51
CA GLU A 175 -19.89 2.57 -5.41
C GLU A 175 -20.29 3.95 -4.85
N GLN A 176 -20.60 4.04 -3.55
CA GLN A 176 -21.04 5.30 -2.93
C GLN A 176 -19.92 6.34 -2.75
N MET A 177 -18.65 5.91 -2.70
CA MET A 177 -17.50 6.81 -2.53
C MET A 177 -17.30 7.65 -3.81
N ASP A 178 -17.66 8.92 -3.76
CA ASP A 178 -17.66 9.83 -4.92
C ASP A 178 -16.49 10.83 -4.89
N TYR A 179 -15.45 10.53 -5.66
CA TYR A 179 -14.24 11.37 -5.76
C TYR A 179 -14.43 12.61 -6.65
N SER A 180 -15.52 12.70 -7.44
CA SER A 180 -15.76 13.84 -8.33
C SER A 180 -15.91 15.15 -7.55
N THR A 181 -16.34 15.06 -6.28
CA THR A 181 -16.50 16.20 -5.38
C THR A 181 -15.19 16.76 -4.85
N LEU A 182 -14.10 15.98 -4.91
CA LEU A 182 -12.75 16.39 -4.55
C LEU A 182 -11.91 16.77 -5.78
N TYR A 183 -12.43 16.59 -6.98
CA TYR A 183 -11.73 16.90 -8.23
C TYR A 183 -11.92 18.35 -8.64
N ASP A 184 -10.81 19.05 -8.90
CA ASP A 184 -10.81 20.38 -9.48
C ASP A 184 -10.61 20.27 -11.00
N PRO A 185 -11.64 20.44 -11.85
CA PRO A 185 -11.48 20.34 -13.30
C PRO A 185 -10.66 21.48 -13.91
N SER A 186 -10.50 22.61 -13.20
CA SER A 186 -9.76 23.77 -13.70
C SER A 186 -8.25 23.53 -13.70
N VAL A 187 -7.75 22.80 -12.68
CA VAL A 187 -6.36 22.35 -12.57
C VAL A 187 -6.21 20.92 -13.11
N GLY A 188 -7.25 20.11 -12.94
CA GLY A 188 -7.33 18.69 -13.27
C GLY A 188 -6.64 17.78 -12.25
N HIS A 189 -6.63 18.17 -10.99
CA HIS A 189 -6.08 17.41 -9.86
C HIS A 189 -7.16 17.18 -8.79
N LEU A 190 -6.93 16.20 -7.91
CA LEU A 190 -7.68 16.09 -6.67
C LEU A 190 -7.18 17.13 -5.66
N HIS A 191 -8.08 17.78 -4.94
CA HIS A 191 -7.74 18.50 -3.72
C HIS A 191 -7.15 17.54 -2.69
N GLY A 192 -6.37 18.06 -1.74
CA GLY A 192 -5.93 17.29 -0.58
C GLY A 192 -7.10 16.66 0.19
N GLY A 193 -8.21 17.41 0.26
CA GLY A 193 -9.47 16.91 0.80
C GLY A 193 -10.51 18.01 1.01
N TYR A 194 -11.49 17.72 1.86
CA TYR A 194 -12.53 18.65 2.27
C TYR A 194 -12.54 18.84 3.79
N ASP A 195 -12.55 20.08 4.25
CA ASP A 195 -12.73 20.42 5.67
C ASP A 195 -14.21 20.74 5.92
N LYS A 196 -14.88 19.88 6.70
CA LYS A 196 -16.32 20.04 6.98
C LYS A 196 -16.63 21.19 7.94
N GLU A 197 -15.69 21.61 8.78
CA GLU A 197 -15.89 22.76 9.67
C GLU A 197 -15.77 24.08 8.93
N GLN A 198 -14.82 24.15 7.99
CA GLN A 198 -14.62 25.32 7.12
C GLN A 198 -15.59 25.35 5.92
N GLU A 199 -16.24 24.22 5.65
CA GLU A 199 -17.09 23.99 4.49
C GLU A 199 -16.41 24.31 3.16
N SER A 200 -15.13 23.92 3.05
CA SER A 200 -14.29 24.22 1.90
C SER A 200 -13.34 23.09 1.56
N LEU A 201 -13.05 22.96 0.26
CA LEU A 201 -11.94 22.15 -0.24
C LEU A 201 -10.61 22.80 0.18
N THR A 202 -9.57 21.98 0.34
CA THR A 202 -8.22 22.48 0.62
C THR A 202 -7.73 23.40 -0.49
N SER A 203 -6.95 24.42 -0.16
CA SER A 203 -6.32 25.28 -1.17
C SER A 203 -5.25 24.57 -2.00
N HIS A 204 -4.67 23.49 -1.47
CA HIS A 204 -3.67 22.67 -2.14
C HIS A 204 -4.31 21.44 -2.82
N HIS A 205 -3.57 20.87 -3.76
CA HIS A 205 -3.93 19.69 -4.55
C HIS A 205 -2.85 18.62 -4.44
N TYR A 206 -3.23 17.36 -4.64
CA TYR A 206 -2.30 16.28 -4.89
C TYR A 206 -1.90 16.31 -6.36
N GLY A 207 -0.88 17.11 -6.66
CA GLY A 207 -0.44 17.41 -8.03
C GLY A 207 0.77 16.58 -8.51
N MET A 208 1.48 15.89 -7.63
CA MET A 208 2.63 15.06 -8.01
C MET A 208 2.19 13.63 -8.34
N LEU A 209 2.73 13.06 -9.41
CA LEU A 209 2.42 11.67 -9.79
C LEU A 209 3.12 10.68 -8.86
N TYR A 210 4.40 10.91 -8.55
CA TYR A 210 5.23 9.93 -7.85
C TYR A 210 5.16 10.07 -6.32
N THR A 211 3.94 10.11 -5.79
CA THR A 211 3.63 10.11 -4.35
C THR A 211 2.49 9.12 -4.06
N GLU A 212 2.20 8.85 -2.78
CA GLU A 212 1.19 7.89 -2.36
C GLU A 212 -0.26 8.21 -2.78
N PRO A 213 -0.70 9.48 -2.96
CA PRO A 213 -2.07 9.80 -3.35
C PRO A 213 -2.41 9.34 -4.77
N ARG A 214 -1.41 8.94 -5.56
CA ARG A 214 -1.63 8.42 -6.92
C ARG A 214 -2.55 7.20 -6.95
N VAL A 215 -2.64 6.44 -5.86
CA VAL A 215 -3.61 5.34 -5.75
C VAL A 215 -5.04 5.88 -5.87
N ALA A 216 -5.35 7.02 -5.24
CA ALA A 216 -6.64 7.70 -5.30
C ALA A 216 -6.92 8.24 -6.71
N SER A 217 -5.90 8.81 -7.36
CA SER A 217 -5.98 9.23 -8.76
C SER A 217 -6.32 8.06 -9.69
N TYR A 218 -5.60 6.96 -9.55
CA TYR A 218 -5.73 5.76 -10.39
C TYR A 218 -7.13 5.15 -10.25
N LEU A 219 -7.59 4.90 -9.02
CA LEU A 219 -8.92 4.33 -8.78
C LEU A 219 -10.07 5.28 -9.14
N ALA A 220 -9.90 6.60 -9.00
CA ALA A 220 -10.95 7.55 -9.37
C ALA A 220 -11.18 7.54 -10.89
N ILE A 221 -10.11 7.39 -11.68
CA ILE A 221 -10.20 7.15 -13.14
C ILE A 221 -10.85 5.79 -13.43
N GLY A 222 -10.47 4.76 -12.69
CA GLY A 222 -11.04 3.42 -12.77
C GLY A 222 -12.55 3.40 -12.56
N LYS A 223 -13.01 4.06 -11.50
CA LYS A 223 -14.44 4.30 -11.18
C LYS A 223 -15.12 5.16 -12.24
N GLY A 224 -14.39 6.06 -12.88
CA GLY A 224 -14.92 7.03 -13.83
C GLY A 224 -15.44 8.30 -13.17
N ASP A 225 -15.08 8.54 -11.91
CA ASP A 225 -15.42 9.75 -11.15
C ASP A 225 -14.63 10.95 -11.67
N VAL A 226 -13.41 10.70 -12.19
CA VAL A 226 -12.52 11.71 -12.78
C VAL A 226 -12.06 11.26 -14.18
N PRO A 227 -11.76 12.20 -15.09
CA PRO A 227 -11.38 11.87 -16.46
C PRO A 227 -9.93 11.35 -16.54
N GLU A 228 -9.60 10.56 -17.57
CA GLU A 228 -8.26 9.96 -17.74
C GLU A 228 -7.15 11.02 -17.85
N GLU A 229 -7.46 12.22 -18.38
CA GLU A 229 -6.54 13.35 -18.47
C GLU A 229 -6.01 13.78 -17.09
N HIS A 230 -6.70 13.43 -16.00
CA HIS A 230 -6.19 13.62 -14.64
C HIS A 230 -4.78 13.04 -14.48
N TRP A 231 -4.54 11.81 -14.97
CA TRP A 231 -3.26 11.12 -14.85
C TRP A 231 -2.11 11.90 -15.50
N TRP A 232 -2.36 12.47 -16.68
CA TRP A 232 -1.36 13.22 -17.45
C TRP A 232 -1.15 14.64 -16.94
N LYS A 233 -2.11 15.19 -16.20
CA LYS A 233 -1.96 16.51 -15.56
C LYS A 233 -1.11 16.46 -14.29
N LEU A 234 -0.92 15.30 -13.67
CA LEU A 234 -0.02 15.16 -12.52
C LEU A 234 1.44 15.41 -12.95
N TYR A 235 2.19 16.13 -12.14
CA TYR A 235 3.59 16.44 -12.39
C TYR A 235 4.47 15.21 -12.15
N ARG A 236 5.32 14.87 -13.11
CA ARG A 236 6.44 13.95 -12.88
C ARG A 236 7.53 14.74 -12.16
N THR A 237 7.96 15.84 -12.76
CA THR A 237 8.63 16.96 -12.08
C THR A 237 7.85 18.24 -12.34
N PHE A 238 8.15 19.31 -11.61
CA PHE A 238 7.71 20.63 -12.02
C PHE A 238 8.55 21.11 -13.22
N PRO A 239 8.01 22.00 -14.07
CA PRO A 239 8.79 22.62 -15.15
C PRO A 239 10.04 23.37 -14.62
N PRO A 240 11.11 23.54 -15.43
CA PRO A 240 12.36 24.16 -15.00
C PRO A 240 12.22 25.60 -14.48
N GLU A 241 11.13 26.28 -14.82
CA GLU A 241 10.81 27.64 -14.36
C GLU A 241 10.41 27.70 -12.89
N PHE A 242 10.09 26.56 -12.26
CA PHE A 242 9.76 26.45 -10.85
C PHE A 242 11.07 26.33 -10.06
N ASP A 243 11.64 27.46 -9.65
CA ASP A 243 12.98 27.56 -9.05
C ASP A 243 13.05 27.18 -7.55
N TRP A 244 11.91 26.83 -6.95
CA TRP A 244 11.82 26.39 -5.55
C TRP A 244 12.08 24.89 -5.36
N GLN A 245 11.98 24.09 -6.42
CA GLN A 245 12.18 22.64 -6.35
C GLN A 245 13.67 22.30 -6.13
N SER A 246 13.96 21.17 -5.51
CA SER A 246 15.30 20.81 -5.00
C SER A 246 16.42 20.77 -6.05
N GLN A 247 16.09 20.51 -7.31
CA GLN A 247 17.01 20.65 -8.44
C GLN A 247 16.25 21.05 -9.71
N THR A 248 16.91 21.76 -10.62
CA THR A 248 16.32 22.06 -11.93
C THR A 248 16.27 20.78 -12.78
N PRO A 249 15.07 20.29 -13.16
CA PRO A 249 14.97 19.08 -13.95
C PRO A 249 15.48 19.30 -15.37
N SER A 250 16.09 18.26 -15.93
CA SER A 250 16.28 18.14 -17.38
C SER A 250 15.04 17.47 -17.98
N GLY A 251 14.73 17.72 -19.25
CA GLY A 251 13.57 17.08 -19.87
C GLY A 251 13.04 17.81 -21.09
N GLU A 252 11.90 17.34 -21.59
CA GLU A 252 11.21 17.94 -22.73
C GLU A 252 9.69 17.84 -22.57
N MET A 253 8.97 18.69 -23.31
CA MET A 253 7.51 18.59 -23.40
C MET A 253 7.13 17.41 -24.28
N LYS A 254 6.20 16.59 -23.79
CA LYS A 254 5.57 15.47 -24.50
C LYS A 254 4.05 15.70 -24.55
N GLU A 255 3.39 15.04 -25.50
CA GLU A 255 1.94 15.07 -25.63
C GLU A 255 1.38 13.68 -25.35
N TYR A 256 0.52 13.56 -24.35
CA TYR A 256 -0.21 12.33 -24.01
C TYR A 256 -1.70 12.62 -24.03
N ASN A 257 -2.44 11.97 -24.93
CA ASN A 257 -3.89 12.14 -25.07
C ASN A 257 -4.36 13.61 -25.16
N GLY A 258 -3.56 14.49 -25.79
CA GLY A 258 -3.86 15.92 -25.93
C GLY A 258 -3.56 16.76 -24.68
N VAL A 259 -2.87 16.18 -23.70
CA VAL A 259 -2.30 16.88 -22.54
C VAL A 259 -0.80 17.06 -22.75
N SER A 260 -0.33 18.30 -22.64
CA SER A 260 1.09 18.64 -22.66
C SER A 260 1.71 18.32 -21.30
N VAL A 261 2.65 17.39 -21.27
CA VAL A 261 3.32 16.88 -20.07
C VAL A 261 4.79 17.24 -20.15
N PHE A 262 5.32 17.91 -19.11
CA PHE A 262 6.76 18.04 -18.97
C PHE A 262 7.34 16.72 -18.46
N GLN A 263 8.00 15.97 -19.34
CA GLN A 263 8.70 14.74 -19.01
C GLN A 263 10.08 15.10 -18.46
N GLY A 264 10.10 15.51 -17.19
CA GLY A 264 11.31 15.92 -16.49
C GLY A 264 11.97 14.79 -15.69
N VAL A 265 13.27 14.92 -15.51
CA VAL A 265 14.16 13.95 -14.86
C VAL A 265 15.09 14.67 -13.90
N TYR A 266 15.19 14.10 -12.71
CA TYR A 266 16.17 14.41 -11.68
C TYR A 266 17.35 13.44 -11.76
N GLU A 267 18.52 13.86 -11.29
CA GLU A 267 19.71 12.99 -11.23
C GLU A 267 20.42 13.12 -9.88
N TYR A 268 20.82 11.98 -9.29
CA TYR A 268 21.61 11.92 -8.07
C TYR A 268 22.60 10.75 -8.16
N GLU A 269 23.91 11.00 -8.02
CA GLU A 269 24.93 9.95 -8.07
C GLU A 269 24.84 9.01 -9.29
N ASN A 270 24.51 9.57 -10.48
CA ASN A 270 24.24 8.87 -11.75
C ASN A 270 22.95 8.01 -11.77
N ILE A 271 22.06 8.21 -10.79
CA ILE A 271 20.72 7.64 -10.78
C ILE A 271 19.77 8.69 -11.34
N LYS A 272 19.14 8.39 -12.48
CA LYS A 272 18.05 9.19 -13.04
C LYS A 272 16.71 8.72 -12.48
N PHE A 273 15.87 9.64 -12.06
CA PHE A 273 14.59 9.33 -11.43
C PHE A 273 13.60 10.48 -11.57
N VAL A 274 12.34 10.17 -11.27
CA VAL A 274 11.26 11.14 -11.01
C VAL A 274 11.10 11.23 -9.49
N PRO A 275 11.19 12.42 -8.88
CA PRO A 275 11.19 12.61 -7.43
C PRO A 275 9.82 12.38 -6.79
N SER A 276 9.80 11.98 -5.51
CA SER A 276 8.59 12.11 -4.69
C SER A 276 8.49 13.54 -4.14
N TRP A 277 7.59 13.81 -3.18
CA TRP A 277 7.53 15.11 -2.53
C TRP A 277 8.68 15.28 -1.51
N GLY A 278 8.70 14.45 -0.47
CA GLY A 278 9.70 14.51 0.60
C GLY A 278 10.92 13.60 0.41
N GLY A 279 10.96 12.77 -0.62
CA GLY A 279 12.01 11.76 -0.82
C GLY A 279 11.83 10.52 0.05
N SER A 280 10.61 10.27 0.54
CA SER A 280 10.30 9.12 1.40
C SER A 280 9.94 7.85 0.64
N MET A 281 10.17 6.70 1.27
CA MET A 281 9.84 5.41 0.67
C MET A 281 8.32 5.16 0.63
N PHE A 282 7.59 5.65 1.63
CA PHE A 282 6.13 5.55 1.70
C PHE A 282 5.46 6.24 0.50
N GLU A 283 5.79 7.50 0.24
CA GLU A 283 5.28 8.24 -0.92
C GLU A 283 5.59 7.49 -2.22
N ALA A 284 6.81 6.98 -2.31
CA ALA A 284 7.34 6.37 -3.52
C ALA A 284 6.74 4.99 -3.79
N LEU A 285 6.65 4.09 -2.81
CA LEU A 285 6.40 2.66 -3.03
C LEU A 285 5.12 2.13 -2.38
N MET A 286 4.44 2.85 -1.48
CA MET A 286 3.18 2.32 -0.92
C MET A 286 2.16 1.94 -2.02
N PRO A 287 1.94 2.75 -3.09
CA PRO A 287 1.00 2.38 -4.15
C PRO A 287 1.32 1.07 -4.87
N SER A 288 2.58 0.64 -4.93
CA SER A 288 2.98 -0.64 -5.54
C SER A 288 2.52 -1.88 -4.73
N LEU A 289 1.94 -1.68 -3.54
CA LEU A 289 1.25 -2.75 -2.82
C LEU A 289 0.01 -3.25 -3.57
N VAL A 290 -0.68 -2.36 -4.31
CA VAL A 290 -1.92 -2.68 -5.03
C VAL A 290 -1.85 -2.39 -6.54
N MET A 291 -1.03 -1.44 -6.98
CA MET A 291 -0.86 -1.09 -8.39
C MET A 291 0.23 -1.92 -9.07
N LYS A 292 -0.03 -2.41 -10.28
CA LYS A 292 0.89 -3.20 -11.12
C LYS A 292 2.00 -2.36 -11.79
N GLU A 293 2.69 -1.55 -10.99
CA GLU A 293 3.75 -0.66 -11.47
C GLU A 293 4.95 -1.43 -12.01
N ASN A 294 5.30 -2.56 -11.39
CA ASN A 294 6.44 -3.39 -11.77
C ASN A 294 6.13 -4.28 -12.98
N GLU A 295 4.86 -4.64 -13.16
CA GLU A 295 4.41 -5.54 -14.21
C GLU A 295 4.00 -4.81 -15.49
N LEU A 296 3.41 -3.61 -15.37
CA LEU A 296 2.88 -2.83 -16.50
C LEU A 296 3.68 -1.55 -16.75
N GLY A 297 4.07 -0.84 -15.69
CA GLY A 297 4.87 0.39 -15.75
C GLY A 297 6.37 0.14 -15.75
N VAL A 298 6.83 -0.96 -16.37
CA VAL A 298 8.20 -1.52 -16.26
C VAL A 298 9.28 -0.47 -16.43
N ASP A 299 9.10 0.42 -17.41
CA ASP A 299 10.10 1.41 -17.79
C ASP A 299 9.83 2.83 -17.24
N ALA A 300 8.75 2.99 -16.48
CA ALA A 300 8.35 4.24 -15.84
C ALA A 300 8.28 4.05 -14.32
N LEU A 301 7.08 3.89 -13.74
CA LEU A 301 6.90 3.74 -12.30
C LEU A 301 7.70 2.55 -11.73
N GLY A 302 7.70 1.40 -12.38
CA GLY A 302 8.45 0.22 -11.91
C GLY A 302 9.98 0.43 -11.91
N LEU A 303 10.51 1.05 -12.98
CA LEU A 303 11.92 1.45 -13.03
C LEU A 303 12.22 2.54 -11.99
N ASN A 304 11.31 3.50 -11.81
CA ASN A 304 11.47 4.58 -10.85
C ASN A 304 11.46 4.09 -9.40
N ASN A 305 10.61 3.10 -9.07
CA ASN A 305 10.61 2.42 -7.79
C ASN A 305 11.98 1.79 -7.50
N LEU A 306 12.56 1.07 -8.47
CA LEU A 306 13.92 0.54 -8.36
C LEU A 306 14.96 1.65 -8.17
N GLN A 307 14.88 2.73 -8.93
CA GLN A 307 15.82 3.85 -8.81
C GLN A 307 15.68 4.58 -7.47
N HIS A 308 14.47 4.71 -6.93
CA HIS A 308 14.23 5.33 -5.63
C HIS A 308 14.80 4.48 -4.49
N VAL A 309 14.64 3.14 -4.55
CA VAL A 309 15.29 2.21 -3.60
C VAL A 309 16.80 2.34 -3.66
N LYS A 310 17.39 2.29 -4.87
CA LYS A 310 18.84 2.51 -5.06
C LYS A 310 19.28 3.88 -4.54
N GLY A 311 18.47 4.90 -4.77
CA GLY A 311 18.71 6.26 -4.31
C GLY A 311 18.77 6.34 -2.78
N GLN A 312 17.86 5.70 -2.06
CA GLN A 312 17.86 5.71 -0.59
C GLN A 312 19.05 4.93 -0.01
N ILE A 313 19.39 3.77 -0.59
CA ILE A 313 20.59 3.01 -0.22
C ILE A 313 21.83 3.88 -0.45
N ARG A 314 21.94 4.48 -1.64
CA ARG A 314 23.07 5.36 -2.01
C ARG A 314 23.17 6.58 -1.10
N TYR A 315 22.03 7.16 -0.71
CA TYR A 315 21.98 8.27 0.22
C TYR A 315 22.57 7.90 1.58
N ALA A 316 22.21 6.73 2.12
CA ALA A 316 22.81 6.23 3.36
C ALA A 316 24.33 6.01 3.22
N GLU A 317 24.79 5.42 2.12
CA GLU A 317 26.23 5.21 1.86
C GLU A 317 27.01 6.53 1.81
N VAL A 318 26.51 7.53 1.06
CA VAL A 318 27.19 8.83 0.89
C VAL A 318 27.25 9.61 2.20
N ASN A 319 26.22 9.47 3.04
CA ASN A 319 26.16 10.11 4.36
C ASN A 319 26.75 9.25 5.50
N GLU A 320 27.41 8.14 5.16
CA GLU A 320 28.05 7.23 6.12
C GLU A 320 27.10 6.71 7.21
N LEU A 321 25.83 6.48 6.86
CA LEU A 321 24.79 5.96 7.75
C LEU A 321 24.81 4.42 7.78
N GLU A 322 24.63 3.84 8.97
CA GLU A 322 24.77 2.38 9.17
C GLU A 322 23.62 1.58 8.53
N ALA A 323 22.45 2.20 8.40
CA ALA A 323 21.23 1.63 7.84
C ALA A 323 20.48 2.65 6.96
N TRP A 324 19.49 2.17 6.19
CA TRP A 324 18.64 2.97 5.31
C TRP A 324 17.15 2.65 5.53
N GLY A 325 16.26 3.34 4.80
CA GLY A 325 14.81 3.20 4.92
C GLY A 325 14.18 4.47 5.50
N PHE A 326 14.33 5.59 4.80
CA PHE A 326 13.83 6.90 5.23
C PHE A 326 12.39 7.07 4.79
N SER A 327 11.49 7.20 5.77
CA SER A 327 10.06 7.34 5.53
C SER A 327 9.34 7.89 6.76
N PRO A 328 8.23 8.63 6.61
CA PRO A 328 7.42 9.09 7.73
C PRO A 328 6.97 7.94 8.63
N ALA A 329 7.11 8.11 9.93
CA ALA A 329 6.80 7.08 10.93
C ALA A 329 6.61 7.70 12.32
N ALA A 330 6.09 6.91 13.25
CA ALA A 330 6.00 7.27 14.65
C ALA A 330 7.39 7.45 15.26
N ILE A 331 7.48 8.50 16.07
CA ILE A 331 8.55 8.70 17.03
C ILE A 331 7.93 8.68 18.42
N ARG A 332 8.76 8.69 19.46
CA ARG A 332 8.30 8.68 20.86
C ARG A 332 7.20 9.74 21.08
N ASN A 333 5.97 9.26 21.32
CA ASN A 333 4.76 10.07 21.56
C ASN A 333 4.43 11.12 20.49
N ASN A 334 4.94 10.96 19.25
CA ASN A 334 4.65 11.89 18.15
C ASN A 334 4.77 11.17 16.80
N TYR A 335 4.78 11.92 15.72
CA TYR A 335 5.00 11.47 14.36
C TYR A 335 6.06 12.36 13.69
N GLY A 336 6.89 11.78 12.82
CA GLY A 336 7.94 12.49 12.11
C GLY A 336 7.92 12.15 10.63
N GLU A 337 8.17 13.16 9.79
CA GLU A 337 8.34 13.01 8.36
C GLU A 337 9.84 12.88 8.05
N PHE A 338 10.23 11.79 7.40
CA PHE A 338 11.61 11.48 7.06
C PHE A 338 11.71 11.06 5.59
N GLY A 339 12.82 11.39 4.94
CA GLY A 339 13.08 11.01 3.56
C GLY A 339 14.57 11.13 3.25
N ALA A 340 14.98 10.61 2.10
CA ALA A 340 16.26 10.97 1.51
C ALA A 340 16.04 12.27 0.73
N PRO A 341 16.44 13.46 1.24
CA PRO A 341 15.93 14.74 0.73
C PRO A 341 16.28 14.98 -0.74
N VAL A 342 17.41 14.43 -1.19
CA VAL A 342 17.86 14.47 -2.59
C VAL A 342 16.91 13.78 -3.56
N LEU A 343 16.04 12.88 -3.08
CA LEU A 343 15.02 12.18 -3.88
C LEU A 343 13.65 12.88 -3.84
N GLY A 344 13.53 13.95 -3.07
CA GLY A 344 12.31 14.74 -2.95
C GLY A 344 12.33 15.98 -3.83
N THR A 345 11.13 16.42 -4.22
CA THR A 345 10.92 17.68 -4.93
C THR A 345 11.10 18.86 -3.98
N GLU A 346 10.51 18.79 -2.78
CA GLU A 346 10.81 19.69 -1.67
C GLU A 346 11.92 19.09 -0.79
N GLY A 347 11.77 17.80 -0.46
CA GLY A 347 12.68 17.05 0.41
C GLY A 347 12.37 17.27 1.90
N TYR A 348 12.06 16.19 2.62
CA TYR A 348 11.89 16.27 4.08
C TYR A 348 13.23 16.50 4.79
N GLU A 349 13.17 16.89 6.06
CA GLU A 349 14.39 17.04 6.85
C GLU A 349 15.04 15.67 7.10
N ASP A 350 16.33 15.56 6.79
CA ASP A 350 17.11 14.41 7.23
C ASP A 350 17.46 14.53 8.72
N LYS A 351 16.85 13.67 9.52
CA LYS A 351 17.11 13.53 10.97
C LYS A 351 17.87 12.26 11.31
N ALA A 352 18.44 11.58 10.31
CA ALA A 352 19.05 10.27 10.42
C ALA A 352 18.13 9.23 11.10
N THR A 353 16.82 9.34 10.89
CA THR A 353 15.83 8.39 11.40
C THR A 353 15.36 7.50 10.25
N VAL A 354 15.41 6.19 10.47
CA VAL A 354 14.94 5.17 9.52
C VAL A 354 13.82 4.36 10.14
N THR A 355 13.01 3.74 9.29
CA THR A 355 11.89 2.90 9.69
C THR A 355 11.92 1.55 8.95
N PRO A 356 11.72 0.42 9.65
CA PRO A 356 11.71 -0.90 9.03
C PRO A 356 10.67 -1.05 7.90
N HIS A 357 9.47 -0.43 7.99
CA HIS A 357 8.45 -0.58 6.94
C HIS A 357 8.95 -0.11 5.56
N ALA A 358 9.81 0.91 5.53
CA ALA A 358 10.41 1.41 4.30
C ALA A 358 11.33 0.36 3.65
N SER A 359 12.04 -0.42 4.46
CA SER A 359 12.82 -1.55 3.95
C SER A 359 11.90 -2.63 3.38
N PHE A 360 10.78 -2.94 4.04
CA PHE A 360 9.83 -3.93 3.55
C PHE A 360 9.19 -3.53 2.21
N LEU A 361 8.83 -2.26 2.02
CA LEU A 361 8.32 -1.76 0.73
C LEU A 361 9.30 -2.01 -0.44
N ALA A 362 10.61 -2.02 -0.16
CA ALA A 362 11.65 -2.25 -1.16
C ALA A 362 11.92 -3.73 -1.49
N LEU A 363 11.25 -4.69 -0.84
CA LEU A 363 11.54 -6.13 -0.94
C LEU A 363 11.58 -6.68 -2.38
N GLU A 364 10.67 -6.24 -3.24
CA GLU A 364 10.61 -6.72 -4.63
C GLU A 364 11.71 -6.13 -5.54
N HIS A 365 12.40 -5.09 -5.06
CA HIS A 365 13.41 -4.36 -5.83
C HIS A 365 14.85 -4.71 -5.39
N ALA A 366 15.06 -4.94 -4.09
CA ALA A 366 16.38 -5.16 -3.51
C ALA A 366 16.31 -6.15 -2.31
N PRO A 367 15.89 -7.42 -2.54
CA PRO A 367 15.57 -8.34 -1.45
C PRO A 367 16.76 -8.65 -0.52
N GLU A 368 17.96 -8.81 -1.08
CA GLU A 368 19.16 -9.11 -0.30
C GLU A 368 19.59 -7.88 0.53
N GLU A 369 19.57 -6.70 -0.07
CA GLU A 369 19.88 -5.44 0.63
C GLU A 369 18.87 -5.12 1.72
N VAL A 370 17.59 -5.42 1.49
CA VAL A 370 16.53 -5.32 2.49
C VAL A 370 16.78 -6.29 3.64
N TYR A 371 17.08 -7.55 3.34
CA TYR A 371 17.36 -8.54 4.37
C TYR A 371 18.56 -8.14 5.24
N ASP A 372 19.67 -7.75 4.62
CA ASP A 372 20.86 -7.25 5.34
C ASP A 372 20.54 -6.01 6.19
N ASN A 373 19.73 -5.08 5.68
CA ASN A 373 19.34 -3.88 6.43
C ASN A 373 18.45 -4.22 7.63
N LEU A 374 17.48 -5.12 7.46
CA LEU A 374 16.61 -5.59 8.54
C LEU A 374 17.41 -6.28 9.65
N LYS A 375 18.43 -7.10 9.30
CA LYS A 375 19.33 -7.69 10.31
C LYS A 375 20.05 -6.61 11.12
N LYS A 376 20.55 -5.54 10.47
CA LYS A 376 21.18 -4.42 11.19
C LYS A 376 20.19 -3.73 12.14
N LEU A 377 18.97 -3.45 11.67
CA LEU A 377 17.94 -2.82 12.51
C LEU A 377 17.55 -3.73 13.69
N GLN A 378 17.48 -5.04 13.47
CA GLN A 378 17.30 -6.02 14.55
C GLN A 378 18.46 -5.99 15.55
N ASP A 379 19.71 -5.95 15.09
CA ASP A 379 20.90 -5.85 15.95
C ASP A 379 20.95 -4.53 16.74
N MET A 380 20.35 -3.45 16.21
CA MET A 380 20.16 -2.18 16.91
C MET A 380 19.05 -2.24 17.97
N GLY A 381 18.22 -3.28 17.99
CA GLY A 381 17.13 -3.48 18.95
C GLY A 381 15.74 -3.14 18.41
N ALA A 382 15.58 -2.87 17.12
CA ALA A 382 14.30 -2.48 16.52
C ALA A 382 13.30 -3.64 16.36
N TYR A 383 13.68 -4.89 16.70
CA TYR A 383 12.79 -6.04 16.59
C TYR A 383 12.15 -6.38 17.93
N GLY A 384 10.86 -6.09 18.05
CA GLY A 384 10.04 -6.42 19.21
C GLY A 384 9.67 -7.90 19.32
N GLU A 385 9.28 -8.28 20.53
CA GLU A 385 9.01 -9.68 20.87
C GLU A 385 7.73 -10.20 20.23
N ASP A 386 6.65 -9.41 20.31
CA ASP A 386 5.30 -9.86 19.99
C ASP A 386 4.86 -9.56 18.55
N TYR A 387 5.21 -8.37 18.02
CA TYR A 387 4.61 -7.85 16.78
C TYR A 387 5.61 -7.55 15.65
N GLY A 388 6.86 -8.02 15.78
CA GLY A 388 7.90 -7.81 14.79
C GLY A 388 8.61 -6.47 15.00
N TYR A 389 8.88 -5.73 13.93
CA TYR A 389 9.66 -4.50 14.00
C TYR A 389 8.89 -3.32 14.62
N TYR A 390 9.54 -2.60 15.53
CA TYR A 390 9.10 -1.29 16.01
C TYR A 390 9.28 -0.22 14.92
N ASP A 391 8.60 0.92 15.09
CA ASP A 391 8.41 1.91 14.03
C ASP A 391 9.68 2.61 13.56
N THR A 392 10.58 3.05 14.46
CA THR A 392 11.76 3.83 14.05
C THR A 392 13.03 3.56 14.86
N VAL A 393 14.17 3.79 14.21
CA VAL A 393 15.50 3.90 14.81
C VAL A 393 16.13 5.22 14.38
N ASN A 394 16.56 6.05 15.33
CA ASN A 394 17.41 7.20 15.06
C ASN A 394 18.89 6.79 15.09
N LEU A 395 19.56 6.81 13.94
CA LEU A 395 20.92 6.30 13.74
C LEU A 395 21.99 7.12 14.45
N GLY A 396 21.72 8.40 14.74
CA GLY A 396 22.66 9.27 15.46
C GLY A 396 22.63 9.09 16.98
N THR A 397 21.44 8.84 17.54
CA THR A 397 21.22 8.75 18.99
C THR A 397 21.05 7.33 19.50
N GLY A 398 20.73 6.37 18.62
CA GLY A 398 20.31 5.02 18.97
C GLY A 398 18.90 4.95 19.58
N GLU A 399 18.12 6.04 19.55
CA GLU A 399 16.75 6.04 20.05
C GLU A 399 15.86 5.16 19.17
N ILE A 400 15.09 4.28 19.81
CA ILE A 400 14.06 3.45 19.18
C ILE A 400 12.71 3.91 19.68
N ALA A 401 11.78 4.17 18.78
CA ALA A 401 10.37 4.37 19.15
C ALA A 401 9.73 2.99 19.28
N HIS A 402 9.45 2.55 20.51
CA HIS A 402 8.80 1.28 20.82
C HIS A 402 7.29 1.40 20.56
N THR A 403 6.94 1.70 19.31
CA THR A 403 5.60 1.96 18.83
C THR A 403 5.33 1.04 17.64
N TYR A 404 4.07 0.66 17.46
CA TYR A 404 3.60 0.04 16.22
C TYR A 404 2.44 0.87 15.67
N LEU A 405 2.56 1.30 14.42
CA LEU A 405 1.46 1.88 13.66
C LEU A 405 0.72 0.80 12.86
N SER A 406 -0.61 0.83 12.90
CA SER A 406 -1.45 -0.07 12.09
C SER A 406 -1.17 0.09 10.59
N LEU A 407 -0.91 1.32 10.17
CA LEU A 407 -0.44 1.66 8.82
C LEU A 407 0.81 0.86 8.44
N ASP A 408 1.86 0.98 9.24
CA ASP A 408 3.18 0.41 8.98
C ASP A 408 3.13 -1.12 9.04
N GLN A 409 2.45 -1.68 10.02
CA GLN A 409 2.25 -3.13 10.15
C GLN A 409 1.52 -3.70 8.92
N GLY A 410 0.52 -3.00 8.39
CA GLY A 410 -0.17 -3.42 7.17
C GLY A 410 0.71 -3.37 5.93
N MET A 411 1.52 -2.32 5.79
CA MET A 411 2.50 -2.22 4.71
C MET A 411 3.54 -3.34 4.77
N ILE A 412 4.03 -3.69 5.96
CA ILE A 412 4.96 -4.82 6.16
C ILE A 412 4.31 -6.13 5.69
N LEU A 413 3.09 -6.44 6.15
CA LEU A 413 2.39 -7.67 5.75
C LEU A 413 2.14 -7.74 4.24
N ALA A 414 1.62 -6.67 3.65
CA ALA A 414 1.31 -6.64 2.24
C ALA A 414 2.59 -6.76 1.38
N SER A 415 3.68 -6.14 1.80
CA SER A 415 4.99 -6.24 1.12
C SER A 415 5.53 -7.66 1.14
N ILE A 416 5.57 -8.30 2.32
CA ILE A 416 6.03 -9.69 2.46
C ILE A 416 5.14 -10.64 1.65
N THR A 417 3.82 -10.44 1.70
CA THR A 417 2.87 -11.25 0.96
C THR A 417 3.08 -11.13 -0.54
N ASN A 418 3.20 -9.91 -1.07
CA ASN A 418 3.48 -9.70 -2.49
C ASN A 418 4.83 -10.32 -2.89
N TYR A 419 5.88 -10.19 -2.08
CA TYR A 419 7.17 -10.82 -2.37
C TYR A 419 7.07 -12.36 -2.42
N LEU A 420 6.51 -12.98 -1.38
CA LEU A 420 6.43 -14.45 -1.28
C LEU A 420 5.42 -15.08 -2.25
N LYS A 421 4.36 -14.34 -2.59
CA LYS A 421 3.24 -14.81 -3.43
C LYS A 421 3.19 -14.15 -4.80
N LYS A 422 4.25 -13.43 -5.20
CA LYS A 422 4.44 -12.83 -6.54
C LYS A 422 3.35 -11.81 -6.92
N GLY A 423 3.14 -10.81 -6.08
CA GLY A 423 2.22 -9.69 -6.35
C GLY A 423 0.74 -10.01 -6.17
N VAL A 424 0.40 -11.03 -5.37
CA VAL A 424 -0.97 -11.55 -5.26
C VAL A 424 -2.00 -10.48 -4.82
N ILE A 425 -1.60 -9.52 -3.97
CA ILE A 425 -2.49 -8.43 -3.54
C ILE A 425 -2.81 -7.50 -4.70
N ARG A 426 -1.80 -7.16 -5.53
CA ARG A 426 -2.00 -6.41 -6.77
C ARG A 426 -2.90 -7.15 -7.75
N ASP A 427 -2.75 -8.47 -7.85
CA ASP A 427 -3.61 -9.28 -8.70
C ASP A 427 -5.08 -9.19 -8.30
N TYR A 428 -5.41 -9.19 -6.99
CA TYR A 428 -6.78 -8.99 -6.55
C TYR A 428 -7.30 -7.59 -6.90
N PHE A 429 -6.51 -6.54 -6.68
CA PHE A 429 -6.91 -5.19 -7.04
C PHE A 429 -7.21 -5.05 -8.55
N HIS A 430 -6.33 -5.59 -9.40
CA HIS A 430 -6.43 -5.53 -10.86
C HIS A 430 -7.39 -6.57 -11.48
N GLN A 431 -7.91 -7.53 -10.71
CA GLN A 431 -9.02 -8.38 -11.15
C GLN A 431 -10.35 -7.61 -11.17
N ASP A 432 -10.47 -6.58 -10.33
CA ASP A 432 -11.61 -5.67 -10.35
C ASP A 432 -11.59 -4.76 -11.57
N SER A 433 -12.76 -4.42 -12.08
CA SER A 433 -12.89 -3.50 -13.23
C SER A 433 -12.31 -2.11 -12.97
N ILE A 434 -12.41 -1.61 -11.73
CA ILE A 434 -11.87 -0.31 -11.31
C ILE A 434 -10.34 -0.34 -11.36
N GLY A 435 -9.71 -1.37 -10.81
CA GLY A 435 -8.24 -1.52 -10.85
C GLY A 435 -7.72 -1.81 -12.26
N LYS A 436 -8.49 -2.55 -13.07
CA LYS A 436 -8.10 -2.96 -14.41
C LYS A 436 -8.20 -1.86 -15.47
N LYS A 437 -9.27 -1.07 -15.46
CA LYS A 437 -9.59 -0.13 -16.53
C LYS A 437 -8.44 0.87 -16.84
N PRO A 438 -7.72 1.43 -15.85
CA PRO A 438 -6.63 2.35 -16.10
C PRO A 438 -5.26 1.68 -16.34
N GLU A 439 -5.17 0.34 -16.47
CA GLU A 439 -3.89 -0.37 -16.66
C GLU A 439 -3.08 0.18 -17.84
N HIS A 440 -3.75 0.54 -18.92
CA HIS A 440 -3.14 1.12 -20.10
C HIS A 440 -2.35 2.42 -19.80
N LEU A 441 -2.71 3.18 -18.77
CA LEU A 441 -1.98 4.38 -18.34
C LEU A 441 -0.60 4.01 -17.79
N LEU A 442 -0.49 2.89 -17.08
CA LEU A 442 0.79 2.37 -16.58
C LEU A 442 1.65 1.88 -17.75
N GLU A 443 1.05 1.19 -18.72
CA GLU A 443 1.76 0.61 -19.88
C GLU A 443 2.39 1.66 -20.80
N VAL A 444 1.70 2.80 -21.00
CA VAL A 444 2.15 3.86 -21.92
C VAL A 444 2.96 4.96 -21.23
N GLU A 445 3.00 4.97 -19.89
CA GLU A 445 3.81 5.91 -19.14
C GLU A 445 5.29 5.76 -19.51
N ASP A 446 5.96 6.89 -19.66
CA ASP A 446 7.40 6.95 -19.82
C ASP A 446 7.94 8.12 -19.01
N PHE A 447 8.89 7.83 -18.12
CA PHE A 447 9.52 8.85 -17.29
C PHE A 447 10.79 9.43 -17.94
N GLY A 448 11.24 8.89 -19.08
CA GLY A 448 12.46 9.36 -19.74
C GLY A 448 13.75 9.08 -18.95
N ILE A 449 13.68 8.17 -17.97
CA ILE A 449 14.79 7.80 -17.07
C ILE A 449 15.57 6.58 -17.57
N ARG A 450 15.34 6.15 -18.81
CA ARG A 450 16.08 5.07 -19.46
C ARG A 450 17.43 5.63 -19.94
N GLU A 451 18.50 4.88 -19.63
CA GLU A 451 19.92 5.16 -19.97
C GLU A 451 20.60 6.29 -19.19
#